data_AF-A0A955WTS7-F1
#
_entry.id   AF-A0A955WTS7-F1
#
_cell.length_a   1.000
_cell.length_b   1.000
_cell.length_c   1.000
_cell.angle_alpha   90.00
_cell.angle_beta   90.00
_cell.angle_gamma   90.00
#
_symmetry.space_group_name_H-M   'P 1'
#
loop_
_entity.id
_entity.type
_entity.pdbx_description
1 polymer ?
#
loop_
_entity_poly.entity_id
_entity_poly.type
_entity_poly.pdbx_seq_one_letter_code
_entity_poly.pdbx_strand_id
1 'polypeptide(L)'
;MILPDGLRRAVRAALGTPVIHAQPVSGGSINAAARLDTAAGPVFLKWNAHPIPDQFEREAAGLQALADAGSGLRVPRPLHAARPQGDAPGFLLLEWLPEGRRAADFDERLGVGLAALHRATAPRFGFDADTYCGATPQP
;
A
#
# COMPACT_ATOMS: atom_id res chain seq x y z
N MET A 1 -14.15 2.18 13.40
CA MET A 1 -14.27 3.57 12.90
C MET A 1 -15.29 3.64 11.77
N ILE A 2 -15.83 4.82 11.47
CA ILE A 2 -16.74 5.02 10.33
C ILE A 2 -15.92 5.56 9.16
N LEU A 3 -16.01 4.91 7.99
CA LEU A 3 -15.41 5.41 6.75
C LEU A 3 -16.33 6.49 6.15
N PRO A 4 -15.79 7.55 5.53
CA PRO A 4 -16.60 8.49 4.73
C PRO A 4 -17.44 7.76 3.69
N ASP A 5 -18.67 8.23 3.42
CA ASP A 5 -19.62 7.50 2.57
C ASP A 5 -19.10 7.27 1.15
N GLY A 6 -18.49 8.28 0.52
CA GLY A 6 -17.84 8.15 -0.78
C GLY A 6 -16.75 7.07 -0.78
N LEU A 7 -15.88 7.09 0.24
CA LEU A 7 -14.83 6.09 0.40
C LEU A 7 -15.39 4.69 0.60
N ARG A 8 -16.40 4.52 1.47
CA ARG A 8 -17.05 3.23 1.73
C ARG A 8 -17.66 2.64 0.46
N ARG A 9 -18.31 3.46 -0.37
CA ARG A 9 -18.87 3.02 -1.65
C ARG A 9 -17.77 2.60 -2.62
N ALA A 10 -16.72 3.41 -2.77
CA ALA A 10 -15.61 3.12 -3.67
C ALA A 10 -14.85 1.85 -3.26
N VAL A 11 -14.56 1.68 -1.97
CA VAL A 11 -13.91 0.48 -1.42
C VAL A 11 -14.76 -0.77 -1.65
N ARG A 12 -16.08 -0.70 -1.43
CA ARG A 12 -16.99 -1.83 -1.70
C ARG A 12 -17.00 -2.20 -3.18
N ALA A 13 -17.01 -1.22 -4.08
CA ALA A 13 -16.96 -1.46 -5.51
C ALA A 13 -15.62 -2.11 -5.93
N ALA A 14 -14.50 -1.63 -5.39
CA ALA A 14 -13.17 -2.16 -5.68
C ALA A 14 -12.97 -3.59 -5.16
N LEU A 15 -13.48 -3.92 -3.98
CA LEU A 15 -13.32 -5.25 -3.36
C LEU A 15 -14.34 -6.28 -3.86
N GLY A 16 -15.47 -5.84 -4.42
CA GLY A 16 -16.59 -6.73 -4.79
C GLY A 16 -17.29 -7.40 -3.59
N THR A 17 -16.90 -7.07 -2.35
CA THR A 17 -17.47 -7.61 -1.10
C THR A 17 -17.77 -6.48 -0.13
N PRO A 18 -18.80 -6.60 0.73
CA PRO A 18 -19.01 -5.64 1.82
C PRO A 18 -17.85 -5.63 2.82
N VAL A 19 -17.56 -4.44 3.33
CA VAL A 19 -16.76 -4.23 4.54
C VAL A 19 -17.65 -4.50 5.74
N ILE A 20 -17.27 -5.47 6.57
CA ILE A 20 -17.99 -5.88 7.78
C ILE A 20 -17.60 -4.98 8.95
N HIS A 21 -16.30 -4.75 9.11
CA HIS A 21 -15.74 -3.92 10.18
C HIS A 21 -14.52 -3.15 9.68
N ALA A 22 -14.32 -1.95 10.22
CA ALA A 22 -13.16 -1.11 9.91
C ALA A 22 -12.51 -0.65 11.22
N GLN A 23 -11.25 -1.01 11.42
CA GLN A 23 -10.47 -0.66 12.59
C GLN A 23 -9.33 0.29 12.20
N PRO A 24 -9.19 1.46 12.82
CA PRO A 24 -8.04 2.32 12.58
C PRO A 24 -6.76 1.59 13.03
N VAL A 25 -5.70 1.70 12.24
CA VAL A 25 -4.37 1.19 12.59
C VAL A 25 -3.38 2.35 12.62
N SER A 26 -2.35 2.23 13.45
CA SER A 26 -1.28 3.22 13.53
C SER A 26 -0.41 3.18 12.26
N GLY A 27 0.45 4.20 12.08
CA GLY A 27 1.44 4.25 10.98
C GLY A 27 1.21 5.34 9.95
N GLY A 28 0.13 6.12 10.07
CA GLY A 28 -0.13 7.26 9.20
C GLY A 28 0.32 8.58 9.81
N SER A 29 1.40 9.20 9.31
CA SER A 29 1.66 10.62 9.59
C SER A 29 0.81 11.52 8.68
N ILE A 30 0.73 11.19 7.39
CA ILE A 30 0.07 12.02 6.36
C ILE A 30 -1.26 11.39 5.90
N ASN A 31 -1.33 10.06 5.90
CA ASN A 31 -2.48 9.32 5.37
C ASN A 31 -3.20 8.61 6.52
N ALA A 32 -4.52 8.49 6.43
CA ALA A 32 -5.27 7.63 7.33
C ALA A 32 -5.11 6.16 6.91
N ALA A 33 -5.10 5.27 7.91
CA ALA A 33 -4.92 3.84 7.70
C ALA A 33 -5.92 3.04 8.53
N ALA A 34 -6.47 1.97 7.94
CA ALA A 34 -7.41 1.08 8.60
C ALA A 34 -7.22 -0.37 8.14
N ARG A 35 -7.47 -1.30 9.06
CA ARG A 35 -7.78 -2.68 8.72
C ARG A 35 -9.27 -2.79 8.39
N LEU A 36 -9.58 -3.39 7.25
CA LEU A 36 -10.94 -3.73 6.84
C LEU A 36 -11.14 -5.23 6.96
N ASP A 37 -12.10 -5.66 7.77
CA ASP A 37 -12.52 -7.06 7.80
C ASP A 37 -13.63 -7.25 6.75
N THR A 38 -13.42 -8.22 5.86
CA THR A 38 -14.35 -8.56 4.77
C THR A 38 -14.67 -10.06 4.79
N ALA A 39 -15.67 -10.48 4.02
CA ALA A 39 -15.97 -11.90 3.86
C ALA A 39 -14.83 -12.70 3.19
N ALA A 40 -13.95 -12.05 2.43
CA ALA A 40 -12.79 -12.66 1.78
C ALA A 40 -11.51 -12.60 2.64
N GLY A 41 -11.60 -12.09 3.87
CA GLY A 41 -10.47 -11.88 4.76
C GLY A 41 -10.11 -10.40 4.95
N PRO A 42 -9.09 -10.12 5.78
CA PRO A 42 -8.69 -8.76 6.11
C PRO A 42 -7.93 -8.09 4.94
N VAL A 43 -8.13 -6.78 4.80
CA VAL A 43 -7.50 -5.91 3.82
C VAL A 43 -6.96 -4.67 4.53
N PHE A 44 -5.81 -4.17 4.11
CA PHE A 44 -5.29 -2.88 4.58
C PHE A 44 -5.79 -1.76 3.66
N LEU A 45 -6.36 -0.71 4.24
CA LEU A 45 -6.81 0.49 3.55
C LEU A 45 -5.94 1.68 3.97
N LYS A 46 -5.44 2.42 2.99
CA LYS A 46 -4.77 3.71 3.15
C LYS A 46 -5.49 4.76 2.32
N TRP A 47 -5.77 5.94 2.87
CA TRP A 47 -6.42 7.02 2.13
C TRP A 47 -5.99 8.40 2.64
N ASN A 48 -6.27 9.42 1.84
CA ASN A 48 -6.05 10.82 2.19
C ASN A 48 -7.21 11.65 1.68
N ALA A 49 -7.72 12.60 2.48
CA ALA A 49 -8.79 13.50 2.04
C ALA A 49 -8.33 14.44 0.89
N HIS A 50 -7.05 14.79 0.87
CA HIS A 50 -6.43 15.68 -0.10
C HIS A 50 -5.10 15.08 -0.61
N PRO A 51 -5.14 13.92 -1.30
CA PRO A 51 -3.94 13.29 -1.80
C PRO A 51 -3.35 14.09 -2.95
N ILE A 52 -2.06 13.93 -3.20
CA ILE A 52 -1.53 14.16 -4.54
C ILE A 52 -2.24 13.13 -5.46
N PRO A 53 -2.88 13.54 -6.58
CA PRO A 53 -3.92 12.73 -7.23
C PRO A 53 -3.53 11.29 -7.56
N ASP A 54 -2.27 11.04 -7.90
CA ASP A 54 -1.73 9.75 -8.31
C ASP A 54 -0.86 9.06 -7.26
N GLN A 55 -0.71 9.62 -6.05
CA GLN A 55 0.23 9.11 -5.03
C GLN A 55 0.03 7.62 -4.73
N PHE A 56 -1.21 7.14 -4.72
CA PHE A 56 -1.54 5.75 -4.40
C PHE A 56 -1.32 4.81 -5.59
N GLU A 57 -1.45 5.31 -6.82
CA GLU A 57 -1.05 4.58 -8.02
C GLU A 57 0.47 4.45 -8.08
N ARG A 58 1.21 5.50 -7.71
CA ARG A 58 2.69 5.46 -7.62
C ARG A 58 3.17 4.52 -6.53
N GLU A 59 2.53 4.54 -5.36
CA GLU A 59 2.84 3.60 -4.28
C GLU A 59 2.56 2.15 -4.70
N ALA A 60 1.42 1.89 -5.37
CA ALA A 60 1.12 0.56 -5.90
C ALA A 60 2.16 0.10 -6.94
N ALA A 61 2.58 0.98 -7.86
CA ALA A 61 3.61 0.67 -8.85
C ALA A 61 4.97 0.37 -8.19
N GLY A 62 5.36 1.14 -7.18
CA GLY A 62 6.58 0.88 -6.40
C GLY A 62 6.53 -0.45 -5.66
N LEU A 63 5.40 -0.78 -5.02
CA LEU A 63 5.20 -2.08 -4.38
C LEU A 63 5.27 -3.24 -5.38
N GLN A 64 4.71 -3.08 -6.58
CA GLN A 64 4.82 -4.09 -7.62
C GLN A 64 6.27 -4.27 -8.08
N ALA A 65 7.02 -3.19 -8.30
CA ALA A 65 8.44 -3.26 -8.68
C ALA A 65 9.29 -3.94 -7.59
N LEU A 66 9.03 -3.66 -6.31
CA LEU A 66 9.70 -4.33 -5.19
C LEU A 66 9.39 -5.84 -5.16
N ALA A 67 8.17 -6.24 -5.50
CA ALA A 67 7.78 -7.64 -5.58
C ALA A 67 8.44 -8.34 -6.78
N ASP A 68 8.46 -7.69 -7.95
CA ASP A 68 9.02 -8.22 -9.19
C ASP A 68 10.54 -8.41 -9.12
N ALA A 69 11.23 -7.64 -8.26
CA ALA A 69 12.65 -7.84 -7.98
C ALA A 69 12.97 -9.22 -7.36
N GLY A 70 11.96 -9.96 -6.88
CA GLY A 70 12.14 -11.36 -6.45
C GLY A 70 13.11 -11.54 -5.28
N SER A 71 13.28 -10.52 -4.44
CA SER A 71 14.30 -10.48 -3.38
C SER A 71 14.07 -11.47 -2.23
N GLY A 72 12.89 -12.09 -2.17
CA GLY A 72 12.44 -12.92 -1.04
C GLY A 72 11.94 -12.12 0.16
N LEU A 73 12.03 -10.78 0.13
CA LEU A 73 11.40 -9.92 1.14
C LEU A 73 9.88 -9.92 0.96
N ARG A 74 9.16 -9.87 2.09
CA ARG A 74 7.70 -9.79 2.07
C ARG A 74 7.27 -8.37 1.70
N VAL A 75 6.73 -8.22 0.50
CA VAL A 75 6.11 -6.98 0.01
C VAL A 75 4.58 -7.16 0.03
N PRO A 76 3.79 -6.23 0.59
CA PRO A 76 2.33 -6.32 0.55
C PRO A 76 1.83 -6.17 -0.89
N ARG A 77 0.94 -7.06 -1.32
CA ARG A 77 0.41 -7.03 -2.69
C ARG A 77 -0.60 -5.90 -2.85
N PRO A 78 -0.45 -5.02 -3.87
CA PRO A 78 -1.50 -4.07 -4.24
C PRO A 78 -2.76 -4.81 -4.70
N LEU A 79 -3.91 -4.47 -4.13
CA LEU A 79 -5.21 -4.99 -4.55
C LEU A 79 -5.92 -3.99 -5.46
N HIS A 80 -5.83 -2.71 -5.12
CA HIS A 80 -6.44 -1.62 -5.89
C HIS A 80 -5.86 -0.27 -5.48
N ALA A 81 -5.68 0.64 -6.44
CA ALA A 81 -5.35 2.03 -6.18
C ALA A 81 -6.33 2.91 -6.96
N ALA A 82 -6.78 4.00 -6.34
CA ALA A 82 -7.74 4.91 -6.93
C ALA A 82 -7.35 6.36 -6.68
N ARG A 83 -7.56 7.18 -7.72
CA ARG A 83 -7.52 8.65 -7.63
C ARG A 83 -8.80 9.17 -6.96
N PRO A 84 -8.79 10.41 -6.43
CA PRO A 84 -10.02 11.07 -5.99
C PRO A 84 -11.05 11.14 -7.12
N GLN A 85 -12.30 10.80 -6.82
CA GLN A 85 -13.40 10.87 -7.78
C GLN A 85 -14.71 11.25 -7.07
N GLY A 86 -15.30 12.39 -7.47
CA GLY A 86 -16.51 12.90 -6.85
C GLY A 86 -16.29 13.17 -5.36
N ASP A 87 -17.07 12.52 -4.50
CA ASP A 87 -16.95 12.61 -3.04
C ASP A 87 -16.02 11.53 -2.43
N ALA A 88 -15.44 10.64 -3.25
CA ALA A 88 -14.50 9.64 -2.80
C ALA A 88 -13.05 10.19 -2.82
N PRO A 89 -12.32 10.15 -1.70
CA PRO A 89 -10.89 10.47 -1.68
C PRO A 89 -10.08 9.41 -2.43
N GLY A 90 -8.83 9.75 -2.79
CA GLY A 90 -7.89 8.75 -3.29
C GLY A 90 -7.53 7.74 -2.20
N PHE A 91 -7.32 6.48 -2.60
CA PHE A 91 -7.00 5.41 -1.66
C PHE A 91 -6.20 4.27 -2.29
N LEU A 92 -5.61 3.44 -1.43
CA LEU A 92 -4.86 2.23 -1.74
C LEU A 92 -5.39 1.08 -0.87
N LEU A 93 -5.71 -0.04 -1.50
CA LEU A 93 -6.04 -1.31 -0.86
C LEU A 93 -4.87 -2.28 -1.04
N LEU A 94 -4.38 -2.83 0.06
CA LEU A 94 -3.28 -3.80 0.08
C LEU A 94 -3.71 -5.09 0.77
N GLU A 95 -3.01 -6.17 0.44
CA GLU A 95 -2.99 -7.37 1.28
C GLU A 95 -2.73 -7.01 2.75
N TRP A 96 -3.52 -7.57 3.66
CA TRP A 96 -3.25 -7.46 5.07
C TRP A 96 -2.11 -8.40 5.47
N LEU A 97 -1.01 -7.85 5.96
CA LEU A 97 0.08 -8.62 6.55
C LEU A 97 -0.10 -8.62 8.09
N PRO A 98 -0.35 -9.77 8.72
CA PRO A 98 -0.41 -9.83 10.18
C PRO A 98 0.97 -9.57 10.77
N GLU A 99 0.99 -8.89 11.92
CA GLU A 99 2.23 -8.71 12.67
C GLU A 99 2.81 -10.07 13.07
N GLY A 100 4.10 -10.24 12.78
CA GLY A 100 4.85 -11.44 13.11
C GLY A 100 5.76 -11.22 14.31
N ARG A 101 6.17 -12.32 14.96
CA ARG A 101 7.25 -12.29 15.94
C ARG A 101 8.59 -12.28 15.21
N ARG A 102 9.53 -11.48 15.71
CA ARG A 102 10.89 -11.44 15.19
C ARG A 102 11.56 -12.80 15.42
N ALA A 103 11.99 -13.45 14.34
CA ALA A 103 12.76 -14.68 14.38
C ALA A 103 14.22 -14.39 14.80
N ALA A 104 14.94 -15.42 15.26
CA ALA A 104 16.33 -15.29 15.67
C ALA A 104 17.25 -14.86 14.52
N ASP A 105 16.93 -15.27 13.30
CA ASP A 105 17.65 -15.00 12.05
C ASP A 105 17.09 -13.80 11.26
N PHE A 106 16.23 -12.97 11.87
CA PHE A 106 15.51 -11.90 11.18
C PHE A 106 16.44 -10.91 10.46
N ASP A 107 17.48 -10.42 11.14
CA ASP A 107 18.40 -9.43 10.55
C ASP A 107 19.21 -10.00 9.40
N GLU A 108 19.63 -11.26 9.53
CA GLU A 108 20.36 -11.95 8.48
C GLU A 108 19.49 -12.10 7.23
N ARG A 109 18.26 -12.58 7.39
CA ARG A 109 17.29 -12.72 6.30
C ARG A 109 16.94 -11.37 5.66
N LEU A 110 16.77 -10.33 6.47
CA LEU A 110 16.52 -8.98 5.98
C LEU A 110 17.72 -8.46 5.18
N GLY A 111 18.94 -8.62 5.69
CA GLY A 111 20.17 -8.19 5.02
C GLY A 111 20.40 -8.91 3.69
N VAL A 112 20.21 -10.23 3.66
CA VAL A 112 20.29 -11.03 2.43
C VAL A 112 19.24 -10.59 1.42
N GLY A 113 17.99 -10.38 1.86
CA GLY A 113 16.91 -9.90 1.01
C GLY A 113 17.15 -8.49 0.47
N LEU A 114 17.64 -7.56 1.28
CA LEU A 114 18.00 -6.21 0.84
C LEU A 114 19.15 -6.24 -0.18
N ALA A 115 20.16 -7.08 0.04
CA ALA A 115 21.24 -7.26 -0.91
C ALA A 115 20.74 -7.87 -2.24
N ALA A 116 19.78 -8.79 -2.19
CA ALA A 116 19.14 -9.33 -3.39
C ALA A 116 18.32 -8.27 -4.12
N LEU A 117 17.54 -7.47 -3.40
CA LEU A 117 16.79 -6.35 -3.95
C LEU A 117 17.71 -5.34 -4.66
N HIS A 118 18.82 -4.94 -4.05
CA HIS A 118 19.78 -4.01 -4.66
C HIS A 118 20.51 -4.56 -5.89
N ARG A 119 20.52 -5.89 -6.08
CA ARG A 119 21.07 -6.51 -7.29
C ARG A 119 20.10 -6.47 -8.47
N ALA A 120 18.82 -6.16 -8.25
CA ALA A 120 17.89 -5.87 -9.33
C ALA A 120 18.20 -4.47 -9.89
N THR A 121 18.83 -4.42 -11.07
CA THR A 121 19.31 -3.18 -11.68
C THR A 121 18.51 -2.79 -12.93
N ALA A 122 18.62 -1.52 -13.31
CA ALA A 122 18.09 -0.98 -14.55
C ALA A 122 19.20 -0.24 -15.32
N PRO A 123 19.07 -0.05 -16.65
CA PRO A 123 20.09 0.65 -17.46
C PRO A 123 20.31 2.13 -17.10
N ARG A 124 19.39 2.73 -16.34
CA ARG A 124 19.44 4.15 -15.93
C ARG A 124 18.88 4.32 -14.53
N PHE A 125 19.31 5.40 -13.86
CA PHE A 125 18.69 5.85 -12.62
C PHE A 125 17.29 6.43 -12.88
N GLY A 126 16.46 6.44 -11.83
CA GLY A 126 15.09 6.92 -11.85
C GLY A 126 14.07 5.79 -11.88
N PHE A 127 12.81 6.15 -12.10
CA PHE A 127 11.69 5.25 -12.26
C PHE A 127 10.89 5.66 -13.50
N ASP A 128 9.99 4.82 -13.97
CA ASP A 128 9.24 5.10 -15.21
C ASP A 128 8.25 6.27 -15.07
N ALA A 129 8.01 6.72 -13.84
CA ALA A 129 7.24 7.92 -13.53
C ALA A 129 7.69 8.52 -12.20
N ASP A 130 7.37 9.81 -12.01
CA ASP A 130 7.56 10.52 -10.76
C ASP A 130 6.93 9.75 -9.59
N THR A 131 7.63 9.74 -8.46
CA THR A 131 7.17 9.11 -7.21
C THR A 131 7.19 10.11 -6.05
N TYR A 132 6.96 9.64 -4.84
CA TYR A 132 6.85 10.50 -3.66
C TYR A 132 7.57 9.90 -2.45
N CYS A 133 8.35 10.73 -1.78
CA CYS A 133 8.86 10.43 -0.45
C CYS A 133 8.04 11.23 0.57
N GLY A 134 7.03 10.59 1.15
CA GLY A 134 6.00 11.30 1.91
C GLY A 134 5.18 12.22 0.99
N ALA A 135 5.18 13.52 1.28
CA ALA A 135 4.55 14.52 0.41
C ALA A 135 5.52 15.16 -0.60
N THR A 136 6.79 14.77 -0.59
CA THR A 136 7.83 15.37 -1.43
C THR A 136 7.89 14.66 -2.79
N PRO A 137 7.68 15.36 -3.92
CA PRO A 137 7.84 14.80 -5.26
C PRO A 137 9.26 14.32 -5.55
N GLN A 138 9.38 13.22 -6.29
CA GLN A 138 10.63 12.64 -6.78
C GLN A 138 10.53 12.47 -8.30
N PRO A 139 11.09 13.40 -9.10
CA PRO A 139 11.09 13.34 -10.57
C PRO A 139 12.09 12.34 -11.14
#